data_AF-A0A258CS78-F1
#
_entry.id   AF-A0A258CS78-F1
#
_cell.length_a   1.000
_cell.length_b   1.000
_cell.length_c   1.000
_cell.angle_alpha   90.00
_cell.angle_beta   90.00
_cell.angle_gamma   90.00
#
_symmetry.space_group_name_H-M   'P 1'
#
loop_
_entity.id
_entity.type
_entity.pdbx_description
1 polymer ?
#
loop_
_entity_poly.entity_id
_entity_poly.type
_entity_poly.pdbx_seq_one_letter_code
_entity_poly.pdbx_strand_id
1 'polypeptide(L)'
;MLNLMNPLIILTLLALATSVVSAADPKPESEFTTTDPKKVKILEDSSREKDPEIDHFRHLCPGLGGYLVIHEGGDLRSWINLIYDGSKTDLMNDTLTACPGQFPAKANNVVQWRGFRKGGTFAPYAIIYRMMSSADDEKQTRLETLVIIKLDKDKSTVVGHVPAKEGNEKAELLADKLCKP
;
A
#
# COMPACT_ATOMS: atom_id res chain seq x y z
N MET A 1 47.98 -6.81 75.09
CA MET A 1 46.71 -6.74 74.35
C MET A 1 47.01 -6.29 72.93
N LEU A 2 46.48 -7.03 71.95
CA LEU A 2 46.79 -6.98 70.52
C LEU A 2 46.42 -5.65 69.82
N ASN A 3 47.18 -5.34 68.76
CA ASN A 3 46.90 -4.36 67.70
C ASN A 3 45.51 -4.55 67.05
N LEU A 4 44.93 -3.50 66.42
CA LEU A 4 44.81 -3.37 64.94
C LEU A 4 43.85 -2.23 64.50
N MET A 5 44.37 -1.36 63.63
CA MET A 5 43.80 -0.87 62.34
C MET A 5 42.43 -0.16 62.26
N ASN A 6 42.50 1.09 61.75
CA ASN A 6 41.50 1.72 60.90
C ASN A 6 41.06 0.81 59.74
N PRO A 7 39.78 0.92 59.30
CA PRO A 7 39.44 0.69 57.92
C PRO A 7 38.79 1.94 57.30
N LEU A 8 39.59 2.58 56.45
CA LEU A 8 39.25 3.02 55.10
C LEU A 8 37.75 3.05 54.74
N ILE A 9 37.20 4.25 54.61
CA ILE A 9 35.90 4.53 53.99
C ILE A 9 36.02 4.25 52.49
N ILE A 10 35.39 3.18 52.02
CA ILE A 10 35.31 2.83 50.59
C ILE A 10 34.19 3.67 49.96
N LEU A 11 34.58 4.65 49.14
CA LEU A 11 33.68 5.46 48.32
C LEU A 11 33.34 4.69 47.04
N THR A 12 32.21 3.98 47.02
CA THR A 12 31.73 3.25 45.83
C THR A 12 31.10 4.23 44.84
N LEU A 13 31.86 4.63 43.81
CA LEU A 13 31.37 5.44 42.70
C LEU A 13 30.51 4.55 41.78
N LEU A 14 29.18 4.62 41.92
CA LEU A 14 28.25 3.89 41.06
C LEU A 14 28.13 4.64 39.73
N ALA A 15 28.96 4.27 38.75
CA ALA A 15 28.86 4.75 37.38
C ALA A 15 27.57 4.19 36.75
N LEU A 16 26.50 4.98 36.73
CA LEU A 16 25.30 4.71 35.93
C LEU A 16 25.69 4.81 34.45
N ALA A 17 26.04 3.67 33.86
CA ALA A 17 26.14 3.53 32.41
C ALA A 17 24.72 3.62 31.83
N THR A 18 24.29 4.82 31.45
CA THR A 18 23.08 5.02 30.66
C THR A 18 23.33 4.48 29.26
N SER A 19 22.94 3.23 29.01
CA SER A 19 22.83 2.69 27.66
C SER A 19 21.73 3.47 26.94
N VAL A 20 22.14 4.41 26.07
CA VAL A 20 21.27 4.97 25.04
C VAL A 20 20.88 3.82 24.11
N VAL A 21 19.70 3.24 24.35
CA VAL A 21 19.05 2.36 23.39
C VAL A 21 18.69 3.25 22.20
N SER A 22 19.56 3.25 21.18
CA SER A 22 19.22 3.83 19.88
C SER A 22 18.08 2.97 19.31
N ALA A 23 16.86 3.49 19.38
CA ALA A 23 15.73 2.87 18.69
C ALA A 23 16.04 2.95 17.19
N ALA A 24 16.30 1.79 16.57
CA ALA A 24 16.47 1.72 15.13
C ALA A 24 15.25 2.33 14.45
N ASP A 25 15.47 3.14 13.41
CA ASP A 25 14.38 3.73 12.64
C ASP A 25 13.44 2.61 12.18
N PRO A 26 12.11 2.77 12.37
CA PRO A 26 11.16 1.75 11.99
C PRO A 26 11.32 1.47 10.50
N LYS A 27 11.50 0.20 10.14
CA LYS A 27 11.63 -0.21 8.75
C LYS A 27 10.24 -0.21 8.08
N PRO A 28 10.15 0.21 6.81
CA PRO A 28 8.94 0.01 6.03
C PRO A 28 8.49 -1.46 5.98
N GLU A 29 7.18 -1.69 6.14
CA GLU A 29 6.54 -3.00 6.08
C GLU A 29 5.44 -3.03 5.01
N SER A 30 5.11 -4.24 4.55
CA SER A 30 3.97 -4.49 3.66
C SER A 30 2.83 -5.16 4.44
N GLU A 31 1.62 -4.68 4.21
CA GLU A 31 0.38 -5.37 4.57
C GLU A 31 -0.48 -5.56 3.32
N PHE A 32 -1.39 -6.54 3.33
CA PHE A 32 -2.12 -6.93 2.14
C PHE A 32 -3.62 -6.98 2.38
N THR A 33 -4.38 -6.43 1.45
CA THR A 33 -5.84 -6.55 1.37
C THR A 33 -6.24 -7.16 0.03
N THR A 34 -7.55 -7.38 -0.18
CA THR A 34 -8.05 -8.08 -1.36
C THR A 34 -9.16 -7.34 -2.09
N THR A 35 -9.19 -7.48 -3.41
CA THR A 35 -10.28 -7.07 -4.31
C THR A 35 -11.02 -8.28 -4.92
N ASP A 36 -10.91 -9.46 -4.30
CA ASP A 36 -11.62 -10.67 -4.74
C ASP A 36 -13.13 -10.47 -4.59
N PRO A 37 -13.94 -10.53 -5.68
CA PRO A 37 -15.38 -10.29 -5.64
C PRO A 37 -16.13 -11.22 -4.67
N LYS A 38 -15.54 -12.35 -4.28
CA LYS A 38 -16.13 -13.29 -3.30
C LYS A 38 -15.93 -12.86 -1.84
N LYS A 39 -15.05 -11.89 -1.58
CA LYS A 39 -14.63 -11.46 -0.23
C LYS A 39 -14.91 -9.99 0.06
N VAL A 40 -15.64 -9.31 -0.84
CA VAL A 40 -15.86 -7.87 -0.79
C VAL A 40 -17.35 -7.57 -0.86
N LYS A 41 -17.74 -6.36 -0.46
CA LYS A 41 -19.13 -5.92 -0.58
C LYS A 41 -19.37 -5.41 -1.99
N ILE A 42 -20.27 -6.06 -2.71
CA ILE A 42 -20.69 -5.61 -4.03
C ILE A 42 -21.69 -4.46 -3.85
N LEU A 43 -21.37 -3.29 -4.42
CA LEU A 43 -22.25 -2.12 -4.42
C LEU A 43 -23.11 -2.13 -5.69
N GLU A 44 -22.45 -2.29 -6.84
CA GLU A 44 -23.03 -2.36 -8.18
C GLU A 44 -22.28 -3.43 -8.99
N ASP A 45 -22.99 -4.16 -9.85
CA ASP A 45 -22.40 -5.18 -10.72
C ASP A 45 -23.39 -5.56 -11.83
N SER A 46 -23.06 -5.22 -13.08
CA SER A 46 -23.84 -5.52 -14.27
C SER A 46 -24.17 -7.01 -14.41
N SER A 47 -23.31 -7.91 -13.90
CA SER A 47 -23.56 -9.36 -13.94
C SER A 47 -24.76 -9.81 -13.09
N ARG A 48 -25.27 -8.93 -12.23
CA ARG A 48 -26.46 -9.15 -11.40
C ARG A 48 -27.71 -8.46 -11.94
N GLU A 49 -27.56 -7.71 -13.03
CA GLU A 49 -28.66 -7.05 -13.71
C GLU A 49 -29.30 -7.98 -14.73
N LYS A 50 -30.59 -7.77 -15.00
CA LYS A 50 -31.35 -8.63 -15.91
C LYS A 50 -30.95 -8.42 -17.37
N ASP A 51 -30.80 -7.15 -17.77
CA ASP A 51 -30.56 -6.72 -19.15
C ASP A 51 -29.57 -5.53 -19.17
N PRO A 52 -28.31 -5.70 -18.74
CA PRO A 52 -27.34 -4.61 -18.68
C PRO A 52 -26.97 -4.13 -20.11
N GLU A 53 -27.05 -2.83 -20.35
CA GLU A 53 -26.65 -2.23 -21.64
C GLU A 53 -25.12 -2.26 -21.83
N ILE A 54 -24.37 -2.09 -20.72
CA ILE A 54 -22.91 -2.06 -20.70
C ILE A 54 -22.36 -2.75 -19.46
N ASP A 55 -21.15 -3.30 -19.59
CA ASP A 55 -20.40 -3.83 -18.45
C ASP A 55 -19.98 -2.70 -17.51
N HIS A 56 -20.31 -2.84 -16.23
CA HIS A 56 -19.89 -1.94 -15.17
C HIS A 56 -19.95 -2.65 -13.81
N PHE A 57 -19.07 -2.28 -12.89
CA PHE A 57 -19.14 -2.74 -11.51
C PHE A 57 -18.52 -1.74 -10.54
N ARG A 58 -18.96 -1.82 -9.28
CA ARG A 58 -18.36 -1.10 -8.15
C ARG A 58 -18.39 -1.98 -6.90
N HIS A 59 -17.20 -2.32 -6.41
CA HIS A 59 -17.03 -3.18 -5.24
C HIS A 59 -16.31 -2.42 -4.12
N LEU A 60 -16.86 -2.48 -2.91
CA LEU A 60 -16.24 -1.96 -1.70
C LEU A 60 -15.36 -3.03 -1.06
N CYS A 61 -14.06 -2.80 -1.10
CA CYS A 61 -13.01 -3.69 -0.64
C CYS A 61 -12.40 -3.21 0.69
N PRO A 62 -11.87 -4.13 1.52
CA PRO A 62 -11.13 -3.75 2.72
C PRO A 62 -9.95 -2.83 2.40
N GLY A 63 -9.72 -1.83 3.27
CA GLY A 63 -8.52 -1.00 3.26
C GLY A 63 -7.86 -0.93 4.64
N LEU A 64 -6.76 -0.19 4.75
CA LEU A 64 -5.99 -0.02 5.99
C LEU A 64 -5.84 1.46 6.34
N GLY A 65 -5.50 1.79 7.59
CA GLY A 65 -5.17 3.16 7.99
C GLY A 65 -6.32 4.18 7.88
N GLY A 66 -7.57 3.71 7.99
CA GLY A 66 -8.77 4.53 7.84
C GLY A 66 -9.26 4.68 6.40
N TYR A 67 -8.55 4.10 5.42
CA TYR A 67 -9.00 4.05 4.03
C TYR A 67 -9.94 2.87 3.78
N LEU A 68 -10.85 3.05 2.84
CA LEU A 68 -11.52 1.96 2.11
C LEU A 68 -11.07 1.99 0.65
N VAL A 69 -11.16 0.84 -0.01
CA VAL A 69 -10.86 0.72 -1.44
C VAL A 69 -12.15 0.50 -2.20
N ILE A 70 -12.34 1.24 -3.29
CA ILE A 70 -13.37 0.97 -4.28
C ILE A 70 -12.69 0.39 -5.51
N HIS A 71 -12.91 -0.90 -5.80
CA HIS A 71 -12.53 -1.46 -7.08
C HIS A 71 -13.71 -1.27 -8.03
N GLU A 72 -13.50 -0.51 -9.10
CA GLU A 72 -14.54 -0.19 -10.08
C GLU A 72 -14.01 -0.33 -11.49
N GLY A 73 -14.94 -0.52 -12.42
CA GLY A 73 -14.59 -0.77 -13.80
C GLY A 73 -15.80 -0.86 -14.70
N GLY A 74 -15.52 -0.99 -15.99
CA GLY A 74 -16.46 -1.10 -17.08
C GLY A 74 -15.71 -1.06 -18.41
N ASP A 75 -16.35 -1.55 -19.47
CA ASP A 75 -15.74 -1.68 -20.81
C ASP A 75 -14.34 -2.32 -20.75
N LEU A 76 -14.24 -3.45 -20.05
CA LEU A 76 -13.01 -4.24 -19.83
C LEU A 76 -11.86 -3.52 -19.11
N ARG A 77 -12.10 -2.33 -18.57
CA ARG A 77 -11.11 -1.56 -17.79
C ARG A 77 -11.48 -1.57 -16.33
N SER A 78 -10.48 -1.52 -15.46
CA SER A 78 -10.72 -1.33 -14.04
C SER A 78 -9.61 -0.56 -13.35
N TRP A 79 -9.93 0.03 -12.21
CA TRP A 79 -8.99 0.76 -11.37
C TRP A 79 -9.43 0.65 -9.91
N ILE A 80 -8.61 1.17 -9.00
CA ILE A 80 -9.01 1.36 -7.62
C ILE A 80 -9.12 2.84 -7.30
N ASN A 81 -10.16 3.19 -6.58
CA ASN A 81 -10.39 4.47 -5.95
C ASN A 81 -10.32 4.33 -4.43
N LEU A 82 -10.09 5.43 -3.73
CA LEU A 82 -9.94 5.44 -2.28
C LEU A 82 -11.06 6.23 -1.64
N ILE A 83 -11.50 5.79 -0.47
CA ILE A 83 -12.38 6.57 0.41
C ILE A 83 -11.64 6.81 1.71
N TYR A 84 -11.55 8.06 2.14
CA TYR A 84 -11.04 8.44 3.45
C TYR A 84 -12.01 9.44 4.07
N ASP A 85 -12.48 9.13 5.30
CA ASP A 85 -13.45 9.98 6.04
C ASP A 85 -14.68 10.38 5.19
N GLY A 86 -15.22 9.41 4.45
CA GLY A 86 -16.38 9.60 3.57
C GLY A 86 -16.09 10.29 2.22
N SER A 87 -14.89 10.83 2.01
CA SER A 87 -14.49 11.49 0.77
C SER A 87 -13.84 10.51 -0.20
N LYS A 88 -14.35 10.45 -1.44
CA LYS A 88 -13.78 9.62 -2.52
C LYS A 88 -12.68 10.38 -3.26
N THR A 89 -11.53 9.76 -3.42
CA THR A 89 -10.47 10.16 -4.36
C THR A 89 -10.63 9.35 -5.65
N ASP A 90 -10.80 10.04 -6.77
CA ASP A 90 -10.84 9.42 -8.10
C ASP A 90 -9.43 9.37 -8.70
N LEU A 91 -9.00 8.17 -9.07
CA LEU A 91 -7.68 7.80 -9.55
C LEU A 91 -7.75 7.16 -10.94
N MET A 92 -8.93 7.17 -11.59
CA MET A 92 -9.14 6.52 -12.89
C MET A 92 -8.13 7.00 -13.93
N ASN A 93 -8.13 8.30 -14.24
CA ASN A 93 -7.31 8.84 -15.33
C ASN A 93 -5.82 8.58 -15.11
N ASP A 94 -5.32 8.82 -13.90
CA ASP A 94 -3.90 8.63 -13.59
C ASP A 94 -3.50 7.15 -13.63
N THR A 95 -4.39 6.26 -13.17
CA THR A 95 -4.18 4.81 -13.23
C THR A 95 -4.09 4.33 -14.68
N LEU A 96 -5.07 4.70 -15.50
CA LEU A 96 -5.13 4.24 -16.89
C LEU A 96 -3.96 4.83 -17.69
N THR A 97 -3.57 6.09 -17.44
CA THR A 97 -2.40 6.73 -18.06
C THR A 97 -1.08 6.07 -17.66
N ALA A 98 -0.98 5.56 -16.42
CA ALA A 98 0.20 4.84 -15.96
C ALA A 98 0.39 3.45 -16.61
N CYS A 99 -0.65 2.91 -17.24
CA CYS A 99 -0.62 1.58 -17.84
C CYS A 99 -0.46 1.68 -19.37
N PRO A 100 0.63 1.15 -19.95
CA PRO A 100 0.77 1.09 -21.40
C PRO A 100 -0.18 0.06 -22.01
N GLY A 101 -0.60 0.28 -23.25
CA GLY A 101 -1.42 -0.65 -24.02
C GLY A 101 -2.92 -0.37 -23.93
N GLN A 102 -3.71 -1.39 -24.21
CA GLN A 102 -5.17 -1.33 -24.31
C GLN A 102 -5.84 -2.08 -23.16
N PHE A 103 -7.04 -1.63 -22.80
CA PHE A 103 -7.92 -2.21 -21.77
C PHE A 103 -7.23 -2.52 -20.42
N PRO A 104 -6.63 -1.52 -19.73
CA PRO A 104 -6.03 -1.75 -18.42
C PRO A 104 -7.06 -2.20 -17.39
N ALA A 105 -6.80 -3.35 -16.77
CA ALA A 105 -7.59 -3.91 -15.68
C ALA A 105 -6.67 -4.53 -14.61
N LYS A 106 -7.19 -4.82 -13.42
CA LYS A 106 -6.38 -5.49 -12.38
C LYS A 106 -5.83 -6.83 -12.88
N ALA A 107 -4.57 -7.12 -12.59
CA ALA A 107 -3.92 -8.39 -12.93
C ALA A 107 -4.21 -9.49 -11.90
N ASN A 108 -4.49 -9.10 -10.65
CA ASN A 108 -4.78 -10.01 -9.55
C ASN A 108 -5.68 -9.33 -8.49
N ASN A 109 -6.02 -10.06 -7.44
CA ASN A 109 -6.91 -9.58 -6.37
C ASN A 109 -6.17 -9.04 -5.15
N VAL A 110 -4.91 -8.59 -5.28
CA VAL A 110 -4.08 -8.15 -4.15
C VAL A 110 -3.82 -6.65 -4.24
N VAL A 111 -4.03 -5.97 -3.12
CA VAL A 111 -3.61 -4.58 -2.92
C VAL A 111 -2.59 -4.58 -1.80
N GLN A 112 -1.37 -4.18 -2.12
CA GLN A 112 -0.25 -4.07 -1.19
C GLN A 112 -0.23 -2.67 -0.60
N TRP A 113 -0.14 -2.58 0.72
CA TRP A 113 -0.03 -1.33 1.47
C TRP A 113 1.38 -1.23 2.03
N ARG A 114 2.04 -0.09 1.80
CA ARG A 114 3.34 0.24 2.38
C ARG A 114 3.15 1.18 3.55
N GLY A 115 3.80 0.90 4.67
CA GLY A 115 3.59 1.61 5.91
C GLY A 115 4.65 1.32 6.96
N PHE A 116 4.44 1.86 8.17
CA PHE A 116 5.24 1.52 9.34
C PHE A 116 4.34 1.00 10.46
N ARG A 117 4.89 0.12 11.29
CA ARG A 117 4.28 -0.15 12.59
C ARG A 117 4.80 0.83 13.63
N LYS A 118 3.88 1.56 14.25
CA LYS A 118 4.15 2.39 15.43
C LYS A 118 3.19 1.98 16.54
N GLY A 119 3.74 1.52 17.67
CA GLY A 119 2.94 1.10 18.83
C GLY A 119 1.92 0.01 18.50
N GLY A 120 2.30 -0.99 17.69
CA GLY A 120 1.42 -2.09 17.27
C GLY A 120 0.40 -1.74 16.18
N THR A 121 0.27 -0.46 15.82
CA THR A 121 -0.64 -0.01 14.75
C THR A 121 0.11 0.17 13.44
N PHE A 122 -0.43 -0.37 12.34
CA PHE A 122 0.10 -0.16 11.00
C PHE A 122 -0.45 1.15 10.41
N ALA A 123 0.45 2.06 10.06
CA ALA A 123 0.14 3.34 9.44
C ALA A 123 0.63 3.34 7.97
N PRO A 124 -0.28 3.16 6.98
CA PRO A 124 0.10 3.13 5.58
C PRO A 124 0.35 4.54 5.02
N TYR A 125 1.33 4.65 4.12
CA TYR A 125 1.65 5.87 3.36
C TYR A 125 1.58 5.68 1.83
N ALA A 126 1.51 4.45 1.34
CA ALA A 126 1.38 4.17 -0.09
C ALA A 126 0.66 2.85 -0.36
N ILE A 127 0.13 2.72 -1.58
CA ILE A 127 -0.41 1.49 -2.14
C ILE A 127 0.39 1.10 -3.38
N ILE A 128 0.59 -0.20 -3.57
CA ILE A 128 1.05 -0.80 -4.80
C ILE A 128 -0.01 -1.82 -5.23
N TYR A 129 -0.46 -1.74 -6.48
CA TYR A 129 -1.36 -2.75 -7.04
C TYR A 129 -1.01 -3.04 -8.49
N ARG A 130 -1.37 -4.23 -8.93
CA ARG A 130 -0.94 -4.77 -10.22
C ARG A 130 -2.04 -4.67 -11.25
N MET A 131 -1.70 -4.02 -12.36
CA MET A 131 -2.52 -3.88 -13.55
C MET A 131 -1.98 -4.77 -14.67
N MET A 132 -2.87 -5.18 -15.56
CA MET A 132 -2.60 -5.89 -16.79
C MET A 132 -3.26 -5.15 -17.95
N SER A 133 -2.57 -5.11 -19.07
CA SER A 133 -3.04 -4.53 -20.32
C SER A 133 -2.54 -5.39 -21.48
N SER A 134 -3.11 -5.18 -22.66
CA SER A 134 -2.64 -5.82 -23.89
C SER A 134 -1.87 -4.82 -24.74
N ALA A 135 -0.70 -5.21 -25.25
CA ALA A 135 0.02 -4.42 -26.23
C ALA A 135 -0.80 -4.27 -27.52
N ASP A 136 -0.60 -3.15 -28.22
CA ASP A 136 -1.14 -2.94 -29.56
C ASP A 136 -0.24 -3.61 -30.61
N ASP A 137 -0.14 -4.94 -30.50
CA ASP A 137 0.57 -5.80 -31.44
C ASP A 137 -0.35 -6.96 -31.87
N GLU A 138 0.00 -7.65 -32.97
CA GLU A 138 -0.79 -8.77 -33.49
C GLU A 138 -0.97 -9.91 -32.48
N LYS A 139 -0.05 -10.03 -31.52
CA LYS A 139 -0.03 -11.09 -30.51
C LYS A 139 -0.78 -10.72 -29.23
N GLN A 140 -1.20 -9.46 -29.11
CA GLN A 140 -1.75 -8.85 -27.90
C GLN A 140 -0.91 -9.19 -26.67
N THR A 141 0.39 -8.94 -26.75
CA THR A 141 1.35 -9.28 -25.69
C THR A 141 0.90 -8.70 -24.35
N ARG A 142 0.89 -9.51 -23.29
CA ARG A 142 0.50 -9.06 -21.94
C ARG A 142 1.55 -8.10 -21.36
N LEU A 143 1.08 -6.94 -20.91
CA LEU A 143 1.85 -5.92 -20.23
C LEU A 143 1.36 -5.83 -18.78
N GLU A 144 2.22 -6.16 -17.82
CA GLU A 144 1.90 -5.99 -16.41
C GLU A 144 2.62 -4.78 -15.82
N THR A 145 1.88 -3.99 -15.05
CA THR A 145 2.33 -2.73 -14.46
C THR A 145 2.00 -2.70 -12.97
N LEU A 146 2.96 -2.33 -12.14
CA LEU A 146 2.77 -2.02 -10.73
C LEU A 146 2.50 -0.51 -10.61
N VAL A 147 1.26 -0.14 -10.29
CA VAL A 147 0.87 1.26 -10.08
C VAL A 147 1.09 1.62 -8.61
N ILE A 148 1.69 2.79 -8.37
CA ILE A 148 2.06 3.28 -7.04
C ILE A 148 1.23 4.51 -6.71
N ILE A 149 0.46 4.43 -5.63
CA ILE A 149 -0.37 5.52 -5.11
C ILE A 149 0.26 6.03 -3.81
N LYS A 150 0.47 7.34 -3.71
CA LYS A 150 0.76 8.01 -2.44
C LYS A 150 -0.54 8.26 -1.69
N LEU A 151 -0.58 7.87 -0.42
CA LEU A 151 -1.71 8.13 0.46
C LEU A 151 -1.59 9.52 1.09
N ASP A 152 -2.61 10.35 0.89
CA ASP A 152 -2.73 11.70 1.47
C ASP A 152 -4.20 12.04 1.72
N LYS A 153 -4.88 11.12 2.41
CA LYS A 153 -6.31 11.15 2.73
C LYS A 153 -7.14 11.28 1.45
N ASP A 154 -7.99 12.30 1.37
CA ASP A 154 -8.81 12.67 0.23
C ASP A 154 -7.99 13.19 -0.97
N LYS A 155 -6.70 13.47 -0.80
CA LYS A 155 -5.75 13.95 -1.82
C LYS A 155 -4.74 12.89 -2.27
N SER A 156 -5.04 11.62 -2.03
CA SER A 156 -4.21 10.53 -2.51
C SER A 156 -4.05 10.61 -4.03
N THR A 157 -2.91 10.17 -4.57
CA THR A 157 -2.60 10.36 -6.01
C THR A 157 -1.70 9.24 -6.51
N VAL A 158 -1.84 8.87 -7.78
CA VAL A 158 -0.82 8.04 -8.44
C VAL A 158 0.44 8.89 -8.58
N VAL A 159 1.59 8.32 -8.21
CA VAL A 159 2.89 9.04 -8.23
C VAL A 159 3.94 8.34 -9.06
N GLY A 160 3.64 7.14 -9.56
CA GLY A 160 4.54 6.39 -10.40
C GLY A 160 4.01 5.02 -10.75
N HIS A 161 4.76 4.35 -11.60
CA HIS A 161 4.51 2.98 -11.97
C HIS A 161 5.83 2.29 -12.33
N VAL A 162 5.82 0.95 -12.29
CA VAL A 162 6.97 0.11 -12.64
C VAL A 162 6.47 -1.05 -13.49
N PRO A 163 7.10 -1.37 -14.64
CA PRO A 163 6.81 -2.61 -15.34
C PRO A 163 7.05 -3.80 -14.41
N ALA A 164 6.09 -4.70 -14.28
CA ALA A 164 6.15 -5.83 -13.34
C ALA A 164 7.41 -6.69 -13.47
N LYS A 165 7.95 -6.81 -14.70
CA LYS A 165 9.21 -7.53 -14.99
C LYS A 165 10.43 -6.97 -14.27
N GLU A 166 10.36 -5.73 -13.81
CA GLU A 166 11.42 -5.07 -13.03
C GLU A 166 11.33 -5.36 -11.53
N GLY A 167 10.30 -6.09 -11.10
CA GLY A 167 10.17 -6.64 -9.75
C GLY A 167 9.43 -5.76 -8.75
N ASN A 168 8.83 -6.41 -7.74
CA ASN A 168 8.10 -5.73 -6.66
C ASN A 168 9.01 -4.81 -5.83
N GLU A 169 10.25 -5.22 -5.57
CA GLU A 169 11.22 -4.46 -4.78
C GLU A 169 11.46 -3.06 -5.35
N LYS A 170 11.46 -2.90 -6.69
CA LYS A 170 11.62 -1.60 -7.31
C LYS A 170 10.41 -0.69 -7.06
N ALA A 171 9.20 -1.24 -7.11
CA ALA A 171 7.99 -0.49 -6.78
C ALA A 171 7.94 -0.11 -5.29
N GLU A 172 8.36 -1.02 -4.40
CA GLU A 172 8.49 -0.75 -2.96
C GLU A 172 9.51 0.36 -2.70
N LEU A 173 10.69 0.32 -3.32
CA LEU A 173 11.70 1.38 -3.18
C LEU A 173 11.19 2.75 -3.65
N LEU A 174 10.35 2.80 -4.69
CA LEU A 174 9.72 4.04 -5.12
C LEU A 174 8.64 4.50 -4.15
N ALA A 175 7.81 3.59 -3.63
CA ALA A 175 6.81 3.89 -2.64
C ALA A 175 7.45 4.40 -1.34
N ASP A 176 8.52 3.78 -0.88
CA ASP A 176 9.19 4.09 0.38
C ASP A 176 9.87 5.47 0.35
N LYS A 177 10.27 5.97 -0.83
CA LYS A 177 10.74 7.36 -1.01
C LYS A 177 9.67 8.42 -0.77
N LEU A 178 8.39 8.04 -0.78
CA LEU A 178 7.27 8.96 -0.54
C LEU A 178 7.05 9.20 0.96
N CYS A 179 7.59 8.33 1.80
CA CYS A 179 7.57 8.52 3.24
C CYS A 179 8.36 9.78 3.59
N LYS A 180 7.66 10.81 4.08
CA LYS A 180 8.30 11.84 4.90
C LYS A 180 8.33 11.31 6.34
N PRO A 181 9.50 11.22 7.00
CA PRO A 181 9.54 10.97 8.44
C PRO A 181 8.75 12.03 9.23
#